data_AF-A0A1E5RJX1-F1
#
_entry.id   AF-A0A1E5RJX1-F1
#
_cell.length_a   1.000
_cell.length_b   1.000
_cell.length_c   1.000
_cell.angle_alpha   90.00
_cell.angle_beta   90.00
_cell.angle_gamma   90.00
#
_symmetry.space_group_name_H-M   'P 1'
#
loop_
_entity.id
_entity.type
_entity.pdbx_description
1 polymer ?
#
loop_
_entity_poly.entity_id
_entity_poly.type
_entity_poly.pdbx_seq_one_letter_code
_entity_poly.pdbx_strand_id
1 'polypeptide(L)'
;MSVEEIFENQFAYFDISVNKDFIGRIVFKLYPNKAPKACSNFFELCKRDTNGYTNTLIHRIIKNFMIQAGDITYGNLDNINEELLGTGGESIYENSSFFEDENFIDAEEFKTKRDDYKQRKMKLVMANHGESNTNKSQFFILTADDSSHLVGKHTVFGEVVKGLEVIRLLENVEVSEETGFPKNLCYISQSGEFVEGMDVPFAKGCNSDILGDIYTEFPFDEFSIGEDDFAQALKVIETIKGSGGALFKQKKYSDATFKYLKSLRYLNEYIPDIDVDKEMHLAYKAMKVTLYLNIALCYINNKNYELGLKFCDYILDNGVGLKPETIAKACYRKSLCLIPKFRYEDALKQLNLGLKHTPEDQNIIKKIEYVESLVEKEKEKQKKTMSRFFE
;
A
#
# COMPACT_ATOMS: atom_id res chain seq x y z
N MET A 1 -12.79 -21.42 -36.73
CA MET A 1 -11.99 -20.42 -36.00
C MET A 1 -10.73 -20.20 -36.79
N SER A 2 -10.60 -19.04 -37.43
CA SER A 2 -9.38 -18.66 -38.12
C SER A 2 -8.29 -18.36 -37.10
N VAL A 3 -7.03 -18.51 -37.50
CA VAL A 3 -5.83 -18.26 -36.68
C VAL A 3 -5.76 -16.80 -36.17
N GLU A 4 -6.57 -15.91 -36.73
CA GLU A 4 -6.66 -14.50 -36.40
C GLU A 4 -7.47 -14.20 -35.13
N GLU A 5 -8.33 -15.11 -34.65
CA GLU A 5 -9.14 -14.89 -33.42
C GLU A 5 -8.41 -15.24 -32.10
N ILE A 6 -7.20 -15.81 -32.15
CA ILE A 6 -6.47 -16.28 -30.95
C ILE A 6 -5.55 -15.19 -30.34
N PHE A 7 -5.35 -14.06 -31.03
CA PHE A 7 -4.42 -13.00 -30.59
C PHE A 7 -5.07 -11.77 -29.94
N GLU A 8 -6.37 -11.81 -29.61
CA GLU A 8 -7.00 -10.68 -28.91
C GLU A 8 -6.71 -10.70 -27.40
N ASN A 9 -5.84 -9.78 -26.97
CA ASN A 9 -5.57 -9.39 -25.58
C ASN A 9 -5.00 -10.49 -24.68
N GLN A 10 -3.68 -10.68 -24.73
CA GLN A 10 -2.95 -11.48 -23.75
C GLN A 10 -2.86 -10.73 -22.41
N PHE A 11 -3.23 -11.40 -21.31
CA PHE A 11 -3.05 -10.88 -19.96
C PHE A 11 -2.00 -11.69 -19.21
N ALA A 12 -1.13 -11.00 -18.48
CA ALA A 12 -0.14 -11.60 -17.62
C ALA A 12 -0.30 -11.04 -16.20
N TYR A 13 0.24 -11.73 -15.20
CA TYR A 13 0.26 -11.23 -13.83
C TYR A 13 1.62 -11.39 -13.18
N PHE A 14 1.85 -10.54 -12.17
CA PHE A 14 2.89 -10.71 -11.17
C PHE A 14 2.28 -10.68 -9.78
N ASP A 15 2.63 -11.67 -8.97
CA ASP A 15 2.50 -11.60 -7.52
C ASP A 15 3.77 -10.97 -6.96
N ILE A 16 3.61 -9.96 -6.11
CA ILE A 16 4.71 -9.18 -5.57
C ILE A 16 4.87 -9.46 -4.08
N SER A 17 6.13 -9.61 -3.67
CA SER A 17 6.50 -9.72 -2.26
C SER A 17 7.58 -8.72 -1.88
N VAL A 18 7.54 -8.26 -0.63
CA VAL A 18 8.54 -7.40 -0.01
C VAL A 18 9.04 -8.06 1.27
N ASN A 19 10.34 -8.36 1.39
CA ASN A 19 10.91 -9.11 2.51
C ASN A 19 10.16 -10.42 2.83
N LYS A 20 9.70 -11.14 1.79
CA LYS A 20 8.88 -12.37 1.86
C LYS A 20 7.40 -12.16 2.21
N ASP A 21 6.99 -10.94 2.58
CA ASP A 21 5.58 -10.62 2.75
C ASP A 21 4.94 -10.39 1.39
N PHE A 22 3.99 -11.25 1.02
CA PHE A 22 3.14 -11.01 -0.13
C PHE A 22 2.35 -9.69 0.05
N ILE A 23 2.39 -8.82 -0.96
CA ILE A 23 1.70 -7.52 -0.92
C ILE A 23 0.52 -7.44 -1.88
N GLY A 24 0.55 -8.15 -3.01
CA GLY A 24 -0.58 -8.21 -3.93
C GLY A 24 -0.20 -8.61 -5.34
N ARG A 25 -1.22 -8.66 -6.22
CA ARG A 25 -1.11 -9.02 -7.63
C ARG A 25 -1.23 -7.81 -8.54
N ILE A 26 -0.34 -7.71 -9.53
CA ILE A 26 -0.44 -6.78 -10.66
C ILE A 26 -0.88 -7.56 -11.88
N VAL A 27 -1.85 -7.03 -12.65
CA VAL A 27 -2.31 -7.64 -13.91
C VAL A 27 -2.02 -6.69 -15.05
N PHE A 28 -1.42 -7.22 -16.10
CA PHE A 28 -1.03 -6.51 -17.30
C PHE A 28 -1.89 -6.92 -18.48
N LYS A 29 -2.28 -5.96 -19.30
CA LYS A 29 -2.78 -6.18 -20.66
C LYS A 29 -1.63 -5.92 -21.64
N LEU A 30 -1.37 -6.87 -22.53
CA LEU A 30 -0.34 -6.76 -23.56
C LEU A 30 -0.92 -6.31 -24.91
N TYR A 31 -0.07 -5.76 -25.78
CA TYR A 31 -0.42 -5.24 -27.11
C TYR A 31 0.22 -6.07 -28.24
N PRO A 32 -0.16 -7.34 -28.44
CA PRO A 32 0.48 -8.20 -29.44
C PRO A 32 0.35 -7.65 -30.86
N ASN A 33 -0.69 -6.88 -31.17
CA ASN A 33 -0.88 -6.25 -32.48
C ASN A 33 0.03 -5.04 -32.72
N LYS A 34 0.58 -4.43 -31.66
CA LYS A 34 1.46 -3.25 -31.74
C LYS A 34 2.93 -3.61 -31.54
N ALA A 35 3.22 -4.50 -30.59
CA ALA A 35 4.57 -4.93 -30.22
C ALA A 35 4.62 -6.47 -30.06
N PRO A 36 4.45 -7.23 -31.16
CA PRO A 36 4.32 -8.68 -31.12
C PRO A 36 5.53 -9.37 -30.49
N LYS A 37 6.76 -8.89 -30.77
CA LYS A 37 7.96 -9.50 -30.21
C LYS A 37 8.12 -9.19 -28.73
N ALA A 38 7.91 -7.95 -28.31
CA ALA A 38 7.97 -7.61 -26.89
C ALA A 38 6.90 -8.36 -26.08
N CYS A 39 5.68 -8.46 -26.59
CA CYS A 39 4.59 -9.19 -25.94
C CYS A 39 4.89 -10.69 -25.81
N SER A 40 5.31 -11.33 -26.91
CA SER A 40 5.63 -12.77 -26.89
C SER A 40 6.78 -13.07 -25.93
N ASN A 41 7.81 -12.22 -25.93
CA ASN A 41 8.94 -12.34 -25.03
C ASN A 41 8.51 -12.23 -23.56
N PHE A 42 7.79 -11.18 -23.20
CA PHE A 42 7.34 -10.96 -21.83
C PHE A 42 6.39 -12.07 -21.36
N PHE A 43 5.42 -12.44 -22.19
CA PHE A 43 4.41 -13.45 -21.85
C PHE A 43 5.02 -14.83 -21.62
N GLU A 44 5.96 -15.26 -22.48
CA GLU A 44 6.65 -16.54 -22.30
C GLU A 44 7.60 -16.52 -21.09
N LEU A 45 8.28 -15.40 -20.82
CA LEU A 45 9.10 -15.27 -19.60
C LEU A 45 8.26 -15.29 -18.31
N CYS A 46 7.00 -14.83 -18.34
CA CYS A 46 6.07 -14.97 -17.21
C CYS A 46 5.73 -16.44 -16.92
N LYS A 47 5.71 -17.30 -17.94
CA LYS A 47 5.27 -18.70 -17.82
C LYS A 47 6.39 -19.67 -17.47
N ARG A 48 7.66 -19.23 -17.56
CA ARG A 48 8.82 -20.10 -17.31
C ARG A 48 9.01 -20.34 -15.81
N ASP A 49 9.20 -21.61 -15.45
CA ASP A 49 9.58 -22.01 -14.09
C ASP A 49 11.05 -21.69 -13.78
N THR A 50 11.92 -21.70 -14.80
CA THR A 50 13.36 -21.41 -14.70
C THR A 50 13.76 -20.36 -15.73
N ASN A 51 14.68 -19.45 -15.38
CA ASN A 51 15.02 -18.28 -16.21
C ASN A 51 13.77 -17.53 -16.72
N GLY A 52 12.78 -17.38 -15.83
CA GLY A 52 11.57 -16.58 -16.02
C GLY A 52 11.51 -15.44 -15.02
N TYR A 53 10.39 -14.71 -14.99
CA TYR A 53 10.22 -13.56 -14.08
C TYR A 53 9.95 -13.96 -12.62
N THR A 54 9.45 -15.17 -12.37
CA THR A 54 9.31 -15.69 -11.00
C THR A 54 10.65 -15.65 -10.29
N ASN A 55 10.64 -15.19 -9.04
CA ASN A 55 11.81 -14.93 -8.20
C ASN A 55 12.75 -13.81 -8.72
N THR A 56 12.36 -13.00 -9.70
CA THR A 56 13.21 -11.89 -10.16
C THR A 56 13.04 -10.64 -9.29
N LEU A 57 14.15 -9.98 -8.95
CA LEU A 57 14.17 -8.74 -8.18
C LEU A 57 13.62 -7.55 -8.97
N ILE A 58 12.92 -6.69 -8.24
CA ILE A 58 12.69 -5.30 -8.62
C ILE A 58 13.94 -4.53 -8.17
N HIS A 59 14.87 -4.34 -9.10
CA HIS A 59 16.22 -3.87 -8.78
C HIS A 59 16.37 -2.35 -8.84
N ARG A 60 15.37 -1.61 -9.35
CA ARG A 60 15.44 -0.16 -9.41
C ARG A 60 14.06 0.48 -9.35
N ILE A 61 13.87 1.41 -8.42
CA ILE A 61 12.64 2.18 -8.24
C ILE A 61 13.01 3.66 -8.17
N ILE A 62 12.35 4.47 -8.99
CA ILE A 62 12.45 5.93 -8.95
C ILE A 62 11.04 6.47 -8.81
N LYS A 63 10.75 7.04 -7.64
CA LYS A 63 9.44 7.62 -7.33
C LYS A 63 9.07 8.71 -8.34
N ASN A 64 7.81 8.72 -8.75
CA ASN A 64 7.23 9.58 -9.79
C ASN A 64 7.90 9.40 -11.15
N PHE A 65 8.54 8.26 -11.39
CA PHE A 65 9.11 7.92 -12.69
C PHE A 65 8.76 6.48 -13.08
N MET A 66 9.42 5.50 -12.46
CA MET A 66 9.31 4.11 -12.91
C MET A 66 9.73 3.08 -11.85
N ILE A 67 9.28 1.85 -12.09
CA ILE A 67 9.66 0.64 -11.36
C ILE A 67 10.23 -0.36 -12.36
N GLN A 68 11.51 -0.73 -12.22
CA GLN A 68 12.24 -1.56 -13.17
C GLN A 68 12.61 -2.92 -12.57
N ALA A 69 12.44 -3.96 -13.40
CA ALA A 69 12.68 -5.36 -13.07
C ALA A 69 13.12 -6.14 -14.32
N GLY A 70 13.20 -7.47 -14.20
CA GLY A 70 13.42 -8.36 -15.34
C GLY A 70 14.87 -8.67 -15.67
N ASP A 71 15.82 -8.38 -14.78
CA ASP A 71 17.16 -8.97 -14.86
C ASP A 71 17.08 -10.41 -14.33
N ILE A 72 16.72 -11.34 -15.22
CA ILE A 72 16.55 -12.76 -14.91
C ILE A 72 17.90 -13.50 -14.80
N THR A 73 19.01 -12.86 -15.15
CA THR A 73 20.35 -13.49 -15.15
C THR A 73 21.08 -13.23 -13.83
N TYR A 74 21.06 -11.99 -13.35
CA TYR A 74 21.79 -11.57 -12.14
C TYR A 74 20.86 -11.12 -11.01
N GLY A 75 19.58 -10.88 -11.31
CA GLY A 75 18.55 -10.51 -10.34
C GLY A 75 17.63 -11.65 -9.93
N ASN A 76 18.01 -12.92 -10.10
CA ASN A 76 17.23 -14.03 -9.59
C ASN A 76 17.48 -14.20 -8.08
N LEU A 77 16.41 -14.24 -7.27
CA LEU A 77 16.44 -14.35 -5.81
C LEU A 77 17.27 -15.53 -5.31
N ASP A 78 17.30 -16.64 -6.05
CA ASP A 78 18.02 -17.85 -5.67
C ASP A 78 19.54 -17.72 -5.88
N ASN A 79 19.99 -16.77 -6.71
CA ASN A 79 21.41 -16.53 -6.99
C ASN A 79 21.67 -15.09 -7.45
N ILE A 80 21.49 -14.13 -6.52
CA ILE A 80 21.68 -12.71 -6.81
C ILE A 80 23.16 -12.41 -7.02
N ASN A 81 23.50 -11.72 -8.10
CA ASN A 81 24.81 -11.10 -8.30
C ASN A 81 24.65 -9.58 -8.18
N GLU A 82 24.97 -9.04 -7.01
CA GLU A 82 24.81 -7.61 -6.71
C GLU A 82 25.70 -6.71 -7.58
N GLU A 83 26.89 -7.17 -7.97
CA GLU A 83 27.83 -6.40 -8.79
C GLU A 83 27.36 -6.23 -10.24
N LEU A 84 26.63 -7.23 -10.77
CA LEU A 84 26.15 -7.25 -12.15
C LEU A 84 24.64 -6.98 -12.26
N LEU A 85 23.95 -6.72 -11.16
CA LEU A 85 22.52 -6.51 -11.14
C LEU A 85 22.12 -5.32 -12.02
N GLY A 86 21.13 -5.54 -12.88
CA GLY A 86 20.65 -4.56 -13.86
C GLY A 86 21.45 -4.55 -15.17
N THR A 87 22.53 -5.33 -15.29
CA THR A 87 23.29 -5.49 -16.54
C THR A 87 22.90 -6.75 -17.33
N GLY A 88 22.15 -7.66 -16.70
CA GLY A 88 21.79 -8.95 -17.28
C GLY A 88 20.47 -8.94 -18.05
N GLY A 89 19.97 -10.13 -18.31
CA GLY A 89 18.73 -10.38 -19.03
C GLY A 89 18.93 -11.12 -20.33
N GLU A 90 17.89 -11.87 -20.71
CA GLU A 90 17.87 -12.76 -21.87
C GLU A 90 16.50 -12.71 -22.53
N SER A 91 16.44 -12.68 -23.85
CA SER A 91 15.16 -12.81 -24.56
C SER A 91 14.80 -14.28 -24.78
N ILE A 92 13.57 -14.54 -25.21
CA ILE A 92 13.16 -15.88 -25.64
C ILE A 92 13.69 -16.28 -27.04
N TYR A 93 14.32 -15.34 -27.75
CA TYR A 93 14.74 -15.52 -29.13
C TYR A 93 16.11 -16.19 -29.22
N GLU A 94 16.51 -16.57 -30.44
CA GLU A 94 17.70 -17.37 -30.70
C GLU A 94 18.96 -16.82 -29.99
N ASN A 95 19.68 -17.71 -29.30
CA ASN A 95 20.86 -17.39 -28.48
C ASN A 95 20.64 -16.30 -27.41
N SER A 96 19.42 -16.13 -26.90
CA SER A 96 19.08 -15.10 -25.91
C SER A 96 19.40 -13.68 -26.40
N SER A 97 19.37 -13.47 -27.73
CA SER A 97 19.81 -12.25 -28.40
C SER A 97 18.90 -11.05 -28.14
N PHE A 98 19.41 -9.86 -28.46
CA PHE A 98 18.59 -8.66 -28.55
C PHE A 98 17.50 -8.80 -29.63
N PHE A 99 16.39 -8.09 -29.46
CA PHE A 99 15.35 -7.93 -30.47
C PHE A 99 14.99 -6.46 -30.70
N GLU A 100 14.39 -6.19 -31.85
CA GLU A 100 14.10 -4.84 -32.32
C GLU A 100 13.11 -4.06 -31.43
N ASP A 101 13.15 -2.74 -31.56
CA ASP A 101 12.14 -1.88 -30.97
C ASP A 101 10.83 -1.93 -31.78
N GLU A 102 9.70 -1.83 -31.08
CA GLU A 102 8.35 -1.83 -31.63
C GLU A 102 7.52 -0.71 -30.97
N ASN A 103 6.37 -0.37 -31.56
CA ASN A 103 5.36 0.54 -30.98
C ASN A 103 5.92 1.76 -30.22
N PHE A 104 6.64 2.64 -30.92
CA PHE A 104 6.96 3.95 -30.38
C PHE A 104 5.70 4.80 -30.29
N ILE A 105 5.30 5.14 -29.07
CA ILE A 105 4.15 6.04 -28.84
C ILE A 105 4.61 7.49 -28.81
N ASP A 106 3.72 8.41 -29.17
CA ASP A 106 4.00 9.84 -29.18
C ASP A 106 3.96 10.45 -27.79
N ALA A 107 4.37 11.72 -27.69
CA ALA A 107 4.44 12.44 -26.41
C ALA A 107 3.07 12.62 -25.74
N GLU A 108 1.98 12.60 -26.50
CA GLU A 108 0.64 12.78 -25.97
C GLU A 108 0.11 11.48 -25.36
N GLU A 109 0.45 10.31 -25.93
CA GLU A 109 0.12 8.99 -25.37
C GLU A 109 0.95 8.65 -24.11
N PHE A 110 2.09 9.31 -23.90
CA PHE A 110 2.86 9.25 -22.64
C PHE A 110 2.32 10.17 -21.54
N LYS A 111 1.42 11.10 -21.86
CA LYS A 111 0.78 11.95 -20.84
C LYS A 111 -0.46 11.27 -20.29
N THR A 112 -0.51 11.14 -18.97
CA THR A 112 -1.76 10.77 -18.30
C THR A 112 -2.67 12.01 -18.27
N LYS A 113 -3.74 12.02 -19.07
CA LYS A 113 -4.73 13.11 -18.99
C LYS A 113 -5.53 12.96 -17.70
N ARG A 114 -5.47 13.99 -16.85
CA ARG A 114 -6.25 14.06 -15.60
C ARG A 114 -7.76 13.94 -15.81
N ASP A 115 -8.27 14.43 -16.94
CA ASP A 115 -9.70 14.50 -17.21
C ASP A 115 -10.32 13.16 -17.65
N ASP A 116 -9.52 12.11 -17.86
CA ASP A 116 -10.03 10.79 -18.20
C ASP A 116 -9.76 9.77 -17.08
N TYR A 117 -10.63 9.84 -16.06
CA TYR A 117 -10.58 9.02 -14.85
C TYR A 117 -10.50 7.49 -15.09
N LYS A 118 -10.82 7.00 -16.30
CA LYS A 118 -10.74 5.58 -16.68
C LYS A 118 -9.40 5.17 -17.30
N GLN A 119 -8.48 6.12 -17.52
CA GLN A 119 -7.29 5.92 -18.35
C GLN A 119 -5.95 6.02 -17.64
N ARG A 120 -5.88 6.15 -16.30
CA ARG A 120 -4.59 6.00 -15.61
C ARG A 120 -4.15 4.53 -15.60
N LYS A 121 -3.63 4.12 -16.74
CA LYS A 121 -3.05 2.81 -16.96
C LYS A 121 -1.56 3.01 -17.11
N MET A 122 -0.84 2.55 -16.09
CA MET A 122 0.61 2.61 -16.07
C MET A 122 1.16 1.77 -17.22
N LYS A 123 1.90 2.42 -18.12
CA LYS A 123 2.43 1.75 -19.31
C LYS A 123 3.52 0.76 -18.92
N LEU A 124 3.54 -0.37 -19.60
CA LEU A 124 4.57 -1.39 -19.49
C LEU A 124 5.52 -1.24 -20.69
N VAL A 125 6.81 -1.06 -20.39
CA VAL A 125 7.80 -0.56 -21.34
C VAL A 125 9.09 -1.38 -21.26
N MET A 126 9.69 -1.70 -22.41
CA MET A 126 10.98 -2.41 -22.44
C MET A 126 12.12 -1.50 -22.00
N ALA A 127 12.97 -2.01 -21.11
CA ALA A 127 14.27 -1.41 -20.87
C ALA A 127 15.24 -1.85 -21.98
N ASN A 128 16.13 -0.95 -22.39
CA ASN A 128 17.15 -1.18 -23.40
C ASN A 128 18.48 -0.55 -22.95
N HIS A 129 19.55 -0.77 -23.72
CA HIS A 129 20.90 -0.34 -23.34
C HIS A 129 21.24 1.08 -23.83
N GLY A 130 20.21 1.92 -24.06
CA GLY A 130 20.39 3.27 -24.60
C GLY A 130 20.62 3.34 -26.12
N GLU A 131 20.66 2.18 -26.78
CA GLU A 131 20.73 2.02 -28.22
C GLU A 131 19.46 1.34 -28.76
N SER A 132 19.08 1.67 -29.98
CA SER A 132 17.93 1.04 -30.64
C SER A 132 18.12 -0.47 -30.79
N ASN A 133 17.02 -1.22 -30.71
CA ASN A 133 16.96 -2.66 -30.93
C ASN A 133 17.81 -3.48 -29.94
N THR A 134 17.92 -3.01 -28.69
CA THR A 134 18.66 -3.69 -27.62
C THR A 134 17.76 -4.22 -26.50
N ASN A 135 16.54 -4.65 -26.86
CA ASN A 135 15.57 -5.22 -25.93
C ASN A 135 15.94 -6.66 -25.54
N LYS A 136 15.77 -7.01 -24.25
CA LYS A 136 15.91 -8.39 -23.72
C LYS A 136 14.75 -8.73 -22.78
N SER A 137 15.00 -9.07 -21.51
CA SER A 137 13.96 -9.37 -20.51
C SER A 137 13.63 -8.19 -19.58
N GLN A 138 14.50 -7.18 -19.48
CA GLN A 138 14.27 -6.07 -18.56
C GLN A 138 13.14 -5.17 -19.05
N PHE A 139 12.32 -4.72 -18.12
CA PHE A 139 11.19 -3.83 -18.37
C PHE A 139 11.02 -2.85 -17.21
N PHE A 140 10.23 -1.81 -17.45
CA PHE A 140 9.76 -0.94 -16.39
C PHE A 140 8.27 -0.61 -16.54
N ILE A 141 7.65 -0.35 -15.40
CA ILE A 141 6.29 0.18 -15.28
C ILE A 141 6.42 1.68 -15.03
N LEU A 142 5.80 2.49 -15.88
CA LEU A 142 5.79 3.95 -15.71
C LEU A 142 4.80 4.38 -14.64
N THR A 143 5.28 5.20 -13.70
CA THR A 143 4.46 5.77 -12.62
C THR A 143 4.32 7.29 -12.69
N ALA A 144 5.12 7.95 -13.54
CA ALA A 144 5.03 9.38 -13.83
C ALA A 144 3.74 9.79 -14.55
N ASP A 145 3.35 11.06 -14.41
CA ASP A 145 2.31 11.69 -15.21
C ASP A 145 2.79 12.08 -16.62
N ASP A 146 4.07 12.43 -16.74
CA ASP A 146 4.73 12.80 -17.99
C ASP A 146 6.05 12.05 -18.15
N SER A 147 6.18 11.30 -19.24
CA SER A 147 7.42 10.62 -19.65
C SER A 147 7.78 10.92 -21.10
N SER A 148 7.44 12.11 -21.59
CA SER A 148 7.70 12.58 -22.97
C SER A 148 9.18 12.50 -23.39
N HIS A 149 10.11 12.52 -22.44
CA HIS A 149 11.55 12.32 -22.71
C HIS A 149 11.91 10.89 -23.18
N LEU A 150 11.00 9.92 -23.05
CA LEU A 150 11.12 8.54 -23.51
C LEU A 150 10.54 8.30 -24.92
N VAL A 151 9.90 9.32 -25.51
CA VAL A 151 9.28 9.24 -26.85
C VAL A 151 10.32 8.79 -27.87
N GLY A 152 9.95 7.78 -28.66
CA GLY A 152 10.81 7.24 -29.72
C GLY A 152 12.04 6.46 -29.24
N LYS A 153 12.17 6.18 -27.93
CA LYS A 153 13.35 5.50 -27.37
C LYS A 153 13.08 4.11 -26.83
N HIS A 154 11.83 3.80 -26.48
CA HIS A 154 11.48 2.55 -25.82
C HIS A 154 10.21 1.95 -26.39
N THR A 155 10.18 0.62 -26.43
CA THR A 155 9.03 -0.17 -26.86
C THR A 155 7.96 -0.19 -25.78
N VAL A 156 6.79 0.40 -26.04
CA VAL A 156 5.62 0.29 -25.17
C VAL A 156 4.79 -0.90 -25.61
N PHE A 157 4.65 -1.91 -24.75
CA PHE A 157 4.08 -3.20 -25.16
C PHE A 157 2.89 -3.65 -24.30
N GLY A 158 2.50 -2.85 -23.31
CA GLY A 158 1.31 -3.14 -22.53
C GLY A 158 0.97 -2.04 -21.53
N GLU A 159 0.08 -2.39 -20.62
CA GLU A 159 -0.36 -1.52 -19.54
C GLU A 159 -0.86 -2.32 -18.35
N VAL A 160 -0.81 -1.70 -17.16
CA VAL A 160 -1.42 -2.24 -15.95
C VAL A 160 -2.93 -2.03 -16.02
N VAL A 161 -3.68 -3.09 -15.78
CA VAL A 161 -5.16 -3.07 -15.73
C VAL A 161 -5.72 -3.38 -14.34
N LYS A 162 -4.95 -4.01 -13.45
CA LYS A 162 -5.31 -4.22 -12.03
C LYS A 162 -4.05 -4.22 -11.16
N GLY A 163 -4.19 -3.95 -9.86
CA GLY A 163 -3.07 -3.91 -8.91
C GLY A 163 -2.31 -2.58 -8.89
N LEU A 164 -2.98 -1.48 -9.24
CA LEU A 164 -2.40 -0.13 -9.19
C LEU A 164 -1.89 0.19 -7.77
N GLU A 165 -2.64 -0.24 -6.77
CA GLU A 165 -2.31 -0.13 -5.36
C GLU A 165 -1.00 -0.85 -4.99
N VAL A 166 -0.70 -1.97 -5.65
CA VAL A 166 0.56 -2.71 -5.43
C VAL A 166 1.74 -1.92 -6.00
N ILE A 167 1.56 -1.31 -7.16
CA ILE A 167 2.58 -0.46 -7.79
C ILE A 167 2.85 0.77 -6.92
N ARG A 168 1.80 1.43 -6.41
CA ARG A 168 1.97 2.58 -5.51
C ARG A 168 2.66 2.22 -4.20
N LEU A 169 2.43 1.02 -3.67
CA LEU A 169 3.21 0.55 -2.51
C LEU A 169 4.69 0.36 -2.85
N LEU A 170 4.99 -0.28 -3.99
CA LEU A 170 6.36 -0.46 -4.45
C LEU A 170 7.07 0.88 -4.68
N GLU A 171 6.40 1.83 -5.34
CA GLU A 171 6.95 3.16 -5.63
C GLU A 171 7.34 3.95 -4.37
N ASN A 172 6.70 3.67 -3.24
CA ASN A 172 6.91 4.36 -1.97
C ASN A 172 7.79 3.60 -0.98
N VAL A 173 8.43 2.49 -1.39
CA VAL A 173 9.44 1.84 -0.54
C VAL A 173 10.68 2.72 -0.39
N GLU A 174 11.40 2.55 0.70
CA GLU A 174 12.71 3.19 0.83
C GLU A 174 13.71 2.59 -0.15
N VAL A 175 14.46 3.46 -0.83
CA VAL A 175 15.48 3.10 -1.82
C VAL A 175 16.83 3.74 -1.47
N SER A 176 17.90 3.23 -2.08
CA SER A 176 19.17 3.93 -2.19
C SER A 176 18.99 5.19 -3.04
N GLU A 177 19.45 6.34 -2.55
CA GLU A 177 19.39 7.60 -3.32
C GLU A 177 20.28 7.59 -4.56
N GLU A 178 21.37 6.82 -4.53
CA GLU A 178 22.33 6.74 -5.63
C GLU A 178 21.85 5.83 -6.75
N THR A 179 21.33 4.65 -6.40
CA THR A 179 21.04 3.59 -7.38
C THR A 179 19.55 3.40 -7.62
N GLY A 180 18.68 3.84 -6.71
CA GLY A 180 17.26 3.50 -6.71
C GLY A 180 16.96 2.06 -6.26
N PHE A 181 17.97 1.32 -5.77
CA PHE A 181 17.77 -0.05 -5.30
C PHE A 181 16.92 -0.07 -4.00
N PRO A 182 15.86 -0.88 -3.90
CA PRO A 182 15.03 -0.98 -2.69
C PRO A 182 15.82 -1.46 -1.47
N LYS A 183 15.70 -0.75 -0.33
CA LYS A 183 16.33 -1.18 0.94
C LYS A 183 15.69 -2.45 1.50
N ASN A 184 14.40 -2.64 1.26
CA ASN A 184 13.69 -3.88 1.51
C ASN A 184 13.60 -4.67 0.22
N LEU A 185 13.85 -5.97 0.28
CA LEU A 185 13.92 -6.82 -0.90
C LEU A 185 12.56 -6.94 -1.57
N CYS A 186 12.41 -6.33 -2.74
CA CYS A 186 11.19 -6.35 -3.55
C CYS A 186 11.38 -7.30 -4.74
N TYR A 187 10.46 -8.23 -4.95
CA TYR A 187 10.60 -9.21 -6.03
C TYR A 187 9.25 -9.75 -6.50
N ILE A 188 9.28 -10.31 -7.72
CA ILE A 188 8.16 -11.02 -8.33
C ILE A 188 8.15 -12.43 -7.74
N SER A 189 7.25 -12.72 -6.80
CA SER A 189 7.20 -14.01 -6.13
C SER A 189 6.52 -15.09 -6.96
N GLN A 190 5.59 -14.72 -7.84
CA GLN A 190 5.05 -15.58 -8.90
C GLN A 190 4.74 -14.75 -10.14
N SER A 191 4.81 -15.38 -11.31
CA SER A 191 4.40 -14.79 -12.57
C SER A 191 3.67 -15.81 -13.43
N GLY A 192 2.88 -15.34 -14.39
CA GLY A 192 2.21 -16.23 -15.34
C GLY A 192 1.20 -15.55 -16.23
N GLU A 193 0.48 -16.36 -16.99
CA GLU A 193 -0.72 -15.96 -17.71
C GLU A 193 -1.84 -15.64 -16.71
N PHE A 194 -2.54 -14.52 -16.94
CA PHE A 194 -3.73 -14.19 -16.19
C PHE A 194 -4.97 -14.58 -16.99
N VAL A 195 -5.79 -15.46 -16.42
CA VAL A 195 -7.06 -15.91 -17.00
C VAL A 195 -8.20 -15.23 -16.26
N GLU A 196 -9.24 -14.81 -17.00
CA GLU A 196 -10.43 -14.22 -16.41
C GLU A 196 -11.04 -15.16 -15.35
N GLY A 197 -11.41 -14.59 -14.20
CA GLY A 197 -11.87 -15.33 -13.03
C GLY A 197 -10.78 -15.62 -11.99
N MET A 198 -9.49 -15.43 -12.32
CA MET A 198 -8.43 -15.46 -11.31
C MET A 198 -8.57 -14.31 -10.31
N ASP A 199 -8.32 -14.61 -9.04
CA ASP A 199 -8.29 -13.62 -7.97
C ASP A 199 -7.18 -12.58 -8.21
N VAL A 200 -7.45 -11.36 -7.72
CA VAL A 200 -6.52 -10.23 -7.73
C VAL A 200 -6.33 -9.78 -6.29
N PRO A 201 -5.58 -10.57 -5.50
CA PRO A 201 -5.44 -10.32 -4.07
C PRO A 201 -4.62 -9.06 -3.81
N PHE A 202 -5.02 -8.32 -2.77
CA PHE A 202 -4.26 -7.20 -2.22
C PHE A 202 -4.15 -7.36 -0.71
N ALA A 203 -2.96 -7.75 -0.23
CA ALA A 203 -2.77 -8.14 1.16
C ALA A 203 -2.61 -6.94 2.12
N LYS A 204 -2.44 -5.73 1.58
CA LYS A 204 -2.18 -4.51 2.35
C LYS A 204 -3.35 -3.53 2.33
N GLY A 205 -4.54 -3.97 1.89
CA GLY A 205 -5.76 -3.17 1.91
C GLY A 205 -7.04 -4.00 1.87
N CYS A 206 -8.14 -3.34 1.52
CA CYS A 206 -9.47 -3.97 1.49
C CYS A 206 -10.26 -3.53 0.25
N ASN A 207 -10.54 -4.51 -0.63
CA ASN A 207 -11.24 -4.31 -1.90
C ASN A 207 -12.78 -4.43 -1.77
N SER A 208 -13.32 -4.34 -0.55
CA SER A 208 -14.77 -4.42 -0.33
C SER A 208 -15.45 -3.10 -0.70
N ASP A 209 -16.41 -3.14 -1.63
CA ASP A 209 -17.21 -1.97 -2.04
C ASP A 209 -18.40 -1.70 -1.09
N ILE A 210 -18.41 -2.30 0.10
CA ILE A 210 -19.50 -2.15 1.07
C ILE A 210 -19.77 -0.66 1.35
N LEU A 211 -21.06 -0.30 1.30
CA LEU A 211 -21.53 1.09 1.40
C LEU A 211 -21.03 2.01 0.27
N GLY A 212 -20.67 1.47 -0.89
CA GLY A 212 -20.31 2.26 -2.07
C GLY A 212 -18.88 2.81 -2.04
N ASP A 213 -17.97 2.20 -1.29
CA ASP A 213 -16.55 2.54 -1.34
C ASP A 213 -15.91 2.00 -2.63
N ILE A 214 -16.15 2.70 -3.74
CA ILE A 214 -15.63 2.40 -5.09
C ILE A 214 -14.34 3.16 -5.43
N TYR A 215 -13.82 3.93 -4.49
CA TYR A 215 -12.71 4.85 -4.71
C TYR A 215 -11.37 4.11 -4.77
N THR A 216 -10.36 4.69 -5.40
CA THR A 216 -9.03 4.07 -5.48
C THR A 216 -8.34 3.99 -4.11
N GLU A 217 -7.41 3.05 -3.90
CA GLU A 217 -6.71 2.88 -2.60
C GLU A 217 -5.87 4.12 -2.21
N PHE A 218 -5.33 4.83 -3.21
CA PHE A 218 -4.48 6.01 -3.06
C PHE A 218 -5.16 7.22 -3.72
N PRO A 219 -5.35 8.34 -2.99
CA PRO A 219 -6.10 9.50 -3.50
C PRO A 219 -5.42 10.16 -4.70
N PHE A 220 -4.10 10.02 -4.86
CA PHE A 220 -3.37 10.49 -6.04
C PHE A 220 -3.85 9.88 -7.36
N ASP A 221 -4.47 8.70 -7.30
CA ASP A 221 -5.07 8.02 -8.45
C ASP A 221 -6.59 8.23 -8.52
N GLU A 222 -7.15 9.10 -7.67
CA GLU A 222 -8.57 9.44 -7.67
C GLU A 222 -8.80 10.75 -8.43
N PHE A 223 -9.52 10.65 -9.54
CA PHE A 223 -9.81 11.78 -10.43
C PHE A 223 -11.26 12.23 -10.38
N SER A 224 -12.13 11.52 -9.64
CA SER A 224 -13.53 11.93 -9.49
C SER A 224 -13.73 13.11 -8.54
N ILE A 225 -12.66 13.55 -7.87
CA ILE A 225 -12.62 14.66 -6.91
C ILE A 225 -11.79 15.78 -7.54
N GLY A 226 -12.37 16.98 -7.69
CA GLY A 226 -11.61 18.16 -8.13
C GLY A 226 -10.57 18.57 -7.08
N GLU A 227 -9.43 19.15 -7.50
CA GLU A 227 -8.31 19.50 -6.60
C GLU A 227 -8.74 20.35 -5.40
N ASP A 228 -9.65 21.30 -5.61
CA ASP A 228 -10.16 22.21 -4.58
C ASP A 228 -11.59 21.86 -4.12
N ASP A 229 -12.13 20.69 -4.49
CA ASP A 229 -13.47 20.25 -4.03
C ASP A 229 -13.38 19.54 -2.67
N PHE A 230 -13.02 20.32 -1.64
CA PHE A 230 -12.87 19.83 -0.27
C PHE A 230 -14.16 19.19 0.27
N ALA A 231 -15.33 19.65 -0.18
CA ALA A 231 -16.63 19.15 0.24
C ALA A 231 -16.93 17.77 -0.35
N GLN A 232 -16.63 17.56 -1.65
CA GLN A 232 -16.73 16.24 -2.27
C GLN A 232 -15.72 15.28 -1.67
N ALA A 233 -14.47 15.71 -1.50
CA ALA A 233 -13.44 14.91 -0.84
C ALA A 233 -13.87 14.46 0.58
N LEU A 234 -14.52 15.33 1.36
CA LEU A 234 -15.01 14.97 2.69
C LEU A 234 -16.12 13.91 2.64
N LYS A 235 -17.03 13.98 1.65
CA LYS A 235 -18.06 12.95 1.43
C LYS A 235 -17.43 11.59 1.06
N VAL A 236 -16.37 11.60 0.26
CA VAL A 236 -15.59 10.38 -0.06
C VAL A 236 -14.96 9.80 1.20
N ILE A 237 -14.27 10.63 1.99
CA ILE A 237 -13.68 10.25 3.29
C ILE A 237 -14.73 9.64 4.22
N GLU A 238 -15.92 10.22 4.28
CA GLU A 238 -17.05 9.73 5.08
C GLU A 238 -17.58 8.38 4.59
N THR A 239 -17.67 8.19 3.27
CA THR A 239 -18.10 6.93 2.65
C THR A 239 -17.12 5.80 3.00
N ILE A 240 -15.81 6.05 2.82
CA ILE A 240 -14.76 5.08 3.15
C ILE A 240 -14.77 4.78 4.66
N LYS A 241 -14.89 5.80 5.52
CA LYS A 241 -15.03 5.63 6.97
C LYS A 241 -16.27 4.79 7.32
N GLY A 242 -17.40 5.04 6.65
CA GLY A 242 -18.63 4.28 6.82
C GLY A 242 -18.44 2.81 6.50
N SER A 243 -17.76 2.51 5.39
CA SER A 243 -17.36 1.16 4.99
C SER A 243 -16.54 0.46 6.09
N GLY A 244 -15.53 1.15 6.64
CA GLY A 244 -14.77 0.67 7.80
C GLY A 244 -15.64 0.40 9.03
N GLY A 245 -16.64 1.25 9.29
CA GLY A 245 -17.63 1.07 10.36
C GLY A 245 -18.49 -0.17 10.17
N ALA A 246 -18.93 -0.46 8.95
CA ALA A 246 -19.71 -1.65 8.62
C ALA A 246 -18.89 -2.93 8.83
N LEU A 247 -17.64 -2.95 8.37
CA LEU A 247 -16.70 -4.06 8.57
C LEU A 247 -16.37 -4.29 10.05
N PHE A 248 -16.18 -3.20 10.80
CA PHE A 248 -15.95 -3.27 12.24
C PHE A 248 -17.11 -3.95 12.98
N LYS A 249 -18.36 -3.60 12.63
CA LYS A 249 -19.56 -4.25 13.22
C LYS A 249 -19.63 -5.75 12.90
N GLN A 250 -19.07 -6.18 11.78
CA GLN A 250 -18.93 -7.59 11.39
C GLN A 250 -17.72 -8.27 12.06
N LYS A 251 -16.99 -7.58 12.96
CA LYS A 251 -15.74 -8.04 13.60
C LYS A 251 -14.60 -8.32 12.61
N LYS A 252 -14.69 -7.79 11.38
CA LYS A 252 -13.61 -7.81 10.38
C LYS A 252 -12.64 -6.67 10.66
N TYR A 253 -11.92 -6.75 11.77
CA TYR A 253 -11.12 -5.62 12.28
C TYR A 253 -9.94 -5.26 11.37
N SER A 254 -9.31 -6.24 10.71
CA SER A 254 -8.24 -5.98 9.73
C SER A 254 -8.76 -5.19 8.53
N ASP A 255 -9.84 -5.64 7.90
CA ASP A 255 -10.49 -4.94 6.79
C ASP A 255 -10.95 -3.54 7.19
N ALA A 256 -11.56 -3.41 8.37
CA ALA A 256 -11.95 -2.11 8.93
C ALA A 256 -10.74 -1.18 9.11
N THR A 257 -9.60 -1.71 9.59
CA THR A 257 -8.35 -0.96 9.73
C THR A 257 -7.91 -0.42 8.37
N PHE A 258 -7.91 -1.26 7.33
CA PHE A 258 -7.53 -0.84 5.98
C PHE A 258 -8.43 0.28 5.45
N LYS A 259 -9.76 0.17 5.61
CA LYS A 259 -10.68 1.24 5.21
C LYS A 259 -10.45 2.53 5.99
N TYR A 260 -10.23 2.47 7.30
CA TYR A 260 -9.95 3.70 8.06
C TYR A 260 -8.60 4.33 7.69
N LEU A 261 -7.57 3.52 7.39
CA LEU A 261 -6.29 4.03 6.88
C LEU A 261 -6.44 4.65 5.49
N LYS A 262 -7.25 4.06 4.61
CA LYS A 262 -7.63 4.65 3.32
C LYS A 262 -8.31 6.00 3.50
N SER A 263 -9.33 6.06 4.34
CA SER A 263 -10.04 7.31 4.68
C SER A 263 -9.08 8.38 5.22
N LEU A 264 -8.10 7.98 6.05
CA LEU A 264 -7.07 8.88 6.56
C LEU A 264 -6.08 9.37 5.49
N ARG A 265 -5.73 8.54 4.49
CA ARG A 265 -4.91 8.96 3.35
C ARG A 265 -5.61 10.04 2.53
N TYR A 266 -6.88 9.81 2.16
CA TYR A 266 -7.71 10.83 1.50
C TYR A 266 -7.81 12.11 2.33
N LEU A 267 -8.00 11.99 3.64
CA LEU A 267 -8.05 13.14 4.53
C LEU A 267 -6.75 13.96 4.49
N ASN A 268 -5.58 13.31 4.51
CA ASN A 268 -4.31 14.01 4.50
C ASN A 268 -3.99 14.63 3.14
N GLU A 269 -4.53 14.08 2.05
CA GLU A 269 -4.37 14.63 0.70
C GLU A 269 -5.20 15.90 0.51
N TYR A 270 -6.47 15.87 0.90
CA TYR A 270 -7.43 16.93 0.56
C TYR A 270 -7.72 17.93 1.68
N ILE A 271 -7.07 17.82 2.85
CA ILE A 271 -7.29 18.80 3.93
C ILE A 271 -6.81 20.19 3.46
N PRO A 272 -7.70 21.21 3.40
CA PRO A 272 -7.28 22.54 3.00
C PRO A 272 -6.45 23.20 4.11
N ASP A 273 -5.57 24.12 3.73
CA ASP A 273 -4.94 25.01 4.69
C ASP A 273 -5.99 25.87 5.41
N ILE A 274 -5.70 26.25 6.65
CA ILE A 274 -6.64 27.01 7.49
C ILE A 274 -7.01 28.37 6.87
N ASP A 275 -6.10 28.95 6.09
CA ASP A 275 -6.30 30.25 5.43
C ASP A 275 -7.04 30.13 4.08
N VAL A 276 -7.13 28.91 3.52
CA VAL A 276 -7.87 28.62 2.29
C VAL A 276 -9.36 28.41 2.61
N ASP A 277 -9.65 27.49 3.53
CA ASP A 277 -11.02 27.25 3.99
C ASP A 277 -11.00 26.79 5.46
N LYS A 278 -11.22 27.75 6.36
CA LYS A 278 -11.21 27.52 7.80
C LYS A 278 -12.30 26.54 8.26
N GLU A 279 -13.49 26.58 7.67
CA GLU A 279 -14.60 25.73 8.07
C GLU A 279 -14.30 24.27 7.71
N MET A 280 -13.88 24.05 6.47
CA MET A 280 -13.49 22.73 5.99
C MET A 280 -12.24 22.22 6.71
N HIS A 281 -11.23 23.06 6.95
CA HIS A 281 -10.04 22.68 7.73
C HIS A 281 -10.42 22.11 9.11
N LEU A 282 -11.31 22.80 9.83
CA LEU A 282 -11.78 22.36 11.14
C LEU A 282 -12.61 21.07 11.06
N ALA A 283 -13.44 20.91 10.02
CA ALA A 283 -14.19 19.68 9.77
C ALA A 283 -13.26 18.48 9.52
N TYR A 284 -12.22 18.65 8.71
CA TYR A 284 -11.20 17.63 8.44
C TYR A 284 -10.41 17.29 9.70
N LYS A 285 -10.00 18.28 10.51
CA LYS A 285 -9.32 18.02 11.80
C LYS A 285 -10.20 17.18 12.74
N ALA A 286 -11.49 17.49 12.84
CA ALA A 286 -12.44 16.71 13.63
C ALA A 286 -12.61 15.27 13.09
N MET A 287 -12.65 15.11 11.76
CA MET A 287 -12.70 13.80 11.10
C MET A 287 -11.43 12.99 11.38
N LYS A 288 -10.25 13.61 11.35
CA LYS A 288 -8.95 12.97 11.60
C LYS A 288 -8.87 12.37 13.00
N VAL A 289 -9.33 13.11 14.00
CA VAL A 289 -9.44 12.61 15.38
C VAL A 289 -10.37 11.40 15.47
N THR A 290 -11.50 11.44 14.77
CA THR A 290 -12.44 10.30 14.72
C THR A 290 -11.80 9.07 14.07
N LEU A 291 -11.05 9.25 12.98
CA LEU A 291 -10.34 8.17 12.30
C LEU A 291 -9.24 7.58 13.18
N TYR A 292 -8.40 8.40 13.82
CA TYR A 292 -7.38 7.93 14.74
C TYR A 292 -7.96 7.11 15.88
N LEU A 293 -9.07 7.56 16.45
CA LEU A 293 -9.81 6.80 17.44
C LEU A 293 -10.19 5.43 16.87
N ASN A 294 -10.88 5.38 15.73
CA ASN A 294 -11.36 4.12 15.14
C ASN A 294 -10.21 3.17 14.78
N ILE A 295 -9.12 3.68 14.23
CA ILE A 295 -7.91 2.92 13.89
C ILE A 295 -7.29 2.31 15.14
N ALA A 296 -7.09 3.11 16.20
CA ALA A 296 -6.55 2.62 17.47
C ALA A 296 -7.39 1.46 18.02
N LEU A 297 -8.73 1.59 17.97
CA LEU A 297 -9.62 0.54 18.44
C LEU A 297 -9.53 -0.72 17.57
N CYS A 298 -9.40 -0.61 16.26
CA CYS A 298 -9.21 -1.78 15.39
C CYS A 298 -7.90 -2.51 15.70
N TYR A 299 -6.80 -1.77 15.88
CA TYR A 299 -5.51 -2.36 16.28
C TYR A 299 -5.58 -3.06 17.63
N ILE A 300 -6.27 -2.48 18.62
CA ILE A 300 -6.51 -3.11 19.92
C ILE A 300 -7.25 -4.44 19.75
N ASN A 301 -8.32 -4.47 18.95
CA ASN A 301 -9.08 -5.69 18.70
C ASN A 301 -8.27 -6.75 17.92
N ASN A 302 -7.33 -6.31 17.08
CA ASN A 302 -6.35 -7.16 16.40
C ASN A 302 -5.12 -7.51 17.27
N LYS A 303 -5.11 -7.13 18.55
CA LYS A 303 -3.99 -7.32 19.50
C LYS A 303 -2.67 -6.68 19.05
N ASN A 304 -2.71 -5.75 18.09
CA ASN A 304 -1.56 -4.94 17.71
C ASN A 304 -1.49 -3.72 18.63
N TYR A 305 -1.11 -3.95 19.88
CA TYR A 305 -1.10 -2.91 20.91
C TYR A 305 -0.07 -1.82 20.64
N GLU A 306 0.99 -2.12 19.89
CA GLU A 306 2.02 -1.14 19.54
C GLU A 306 1.45 -0.04 18.62
N LEU A 307 0.80 -0.43 17.52
CA LEU A 307 0.13 0.54 16.64
C LEU A 307 -1.07 1.17 17.33
N GLY A 308 -1.80 0.43 18.17
CA GLY A 308 -2.88 0.99 18.99
C GLY A 308 -2.41 2.14 19.90
N LEU A 309 -1.25 1.99 20.56
CA LEU A 309 -0.62 3.06 21.36
C LEU A 309 -0.29 4.27 20.50
N LYS A 310 0.41 4.05 19.38
CA LYS A 310 0.84 5.11 18.47
C LYS A 310 -0.32 6.01 18.03
N PHE A 311 -1.46 5.43 17.66
CA PHE A 311 -2.64 6.23 17.28
C PHE A 311 -3.32 6.91 18.47
N CYS A 312 -3.26 6.35 19.68
CA CYS A 312 -3.72 7.05 20.88
C CYS A 312 -2.84 8.27 21.18
N ASP A 313 -1.52 8.13 21.03
CA ASP A 313 -0.54 9.19 21.25
C ASP A 313 -0.73 10.32 20.23
N TYR A 314 -0.96 10.00 18.96
CA TYR A 314 -1.30 11.00 17.94
C TYR A 314 -2.50 11.88 18.30
N ILE A 315 -3.50 11.33 19.01
CA ILE A 315 -4.65 12.10 19.46
C ILE A 315 -4.28 12.99 20.66
N LEU A 316 -3.61 12.41 21.66
CA LEU A 316 -3.32 13.10 22.92
C LEU A 316 -2.24 14.17 22.78
N ASP A 317 -1.21 13.93 21.96
CA ASP A 317 -0.07 14.83 21.81
C ASP A 317 -0.37 16.01 20.87
N ASN A 318 -1.25 15.82 19.88
CA ASN A 318 -1.58 16.84 18.87
C ASN A 318 -2.98 17.46 19.09
N GLY A 319 -3.63 17.14 20.20
CA GLY A 319 -5.01 17.50 20.49
C GLY A 319 -5.16 18.90 21.09
N VAL A 320 -5.21 19.94 20.26
CA VAL A 320 -5.63 21.28 20.72
C VAL A 320 -7.15 21.39 20.64
N GLY A 321 -7.81 21.77 21.75
CA GLY A 321 -9.25 21.99 21.78
C GLY A 321 -10.11 20.71 21.67
N LEU A 322 -9.57 19.55 22.05
CA LEU A 322 -10.33 18.30 22.05
C LEU A 322 -11.49 18.33 23.04
N LYS A 323 -12.62 17.74 22.65
CA LYS A 323 -13.74 17.53 23.57
C LYS A 323 -13.35 16.58 24.71
N PRO A 324 -13.82 16.79 25.95
CA PRO A 324 -13.49 15.94 27.10
C PRO A 324 -13.72 14.44 26.83
N GLU A 325 -14.79 14.08 26.13
CA GLU A 325 -15.14 12.69 25.80
C GLU A 325 -14.14 12.06 24.82
N THR A 326 -13.49 12.87 23.99
CA THR A 326 -12.46 12.40 23.04
C THR A 326 -11.20 12.04 23.80
N ILE A 327 -10.77 12.91 24.73
CA ILE A 327 -9.61 12.66 25.59
C ILE A 327 -9.85 11.40 26.43
N ALA A 328 -11.03 11.29 27.06
CA ALA A 328 -11.43 10.13 27.83
C ALA A 328 -11.38 8.82 27.00
N LYS A 329 -11.91 8.82 25.77
CA LYS A 329 -11.85 7.66 24.86
C LYS A 329 -10.42 7.30 24.48
N ALA A 330 -9.56 8.27 24.17
CA ALA A 330 -8.17 8.03 23.81
C ALA A 330 -7.38 7.46 24.99
N CYS A 331 -7.51 8.05 26.18
CA CYS A 331 -6.92 7.55 27.42
C CYS A 331 -7.39 6.13 27.76
N TYR A 332 -8.69 5.86 27.64
CA TYR A 332 -9.24 4.53 27.86
C TYR A 332 -8.61 3.52 26.90
N ARG A 333 -8.58 3.80 25.59
CA ARG A 333 -7.98 2.93 24.57
C ARG A 333 -6.48 2.73 24.77
N LYS A 334 -5.74 3.79 25.13
CA LYS A 334 -4.31 3.71 25.48
C LYS A 334 -4.09 2.75 26.64
N SER A 335 -4.94 2.80 27.68
CA SER A 335 -4.85 1.85 28.80
C SER A 335 -5.08 0.40 28.36
N LEU A 336 -6.00 0.15 27.42
CA LEU A 336 -6.23 -1.19 26.86
C LEU A 336 -4.99 -1.75 26.13
N CYS A 337 -4.13 -0.90 25.58
CA CYS A 337 -2.87 -1.34 24.98
C CYS A 337 -1.77 -1.60 26.03
N LEU A 338 -1.75 -0.84 27.12
CA LEU A 338 -0.72 -0.92 28.17
C LEU A 338 -0.91 -2.16 29.07
N ILE A 339 -2.16 -2.54 29.36
CA ILE A 339 -2.48 -3.66 30.25
C ILE A 339 -1.89 -4.99 29.76
N PRO A 340 -2.06 -5.41 28.49
CA PRO A 340 -1.45 -6.64 27.98
C PRO A 340 0.09 -6.62 27.97
N LYS A 341 0.69 -5.44 28.07
CA LYS A 341 2.14 -5.23 28.16
C LYS A 341 2.63 -5.13 29.61
N PHE A 342 1.81 -5.46 30.60
CA PHE A 342 2.11 -5.39 32.04
C PHE A 342 2.46 -3.98 32.55
N ARG A 343 2.11 -2.93 31.78
CA ARG A 343 2.37 -1.52 32.15
C ARG A 343 1.21 -0.95 32.96
N TYR A 344 0.89 -1.57 34.09
CA TYR A 344 -0.33 -1.27 34.85
C TYR A 344 -0.33 0.12 35.47
N GLU A 345 0.79 0.58 36.02
CA GLU A 345 0.87 1.94 36.58
C GLU A 345 0.64 3.01 35.51
N ASP A 346 1.20 2.81 34.32
CA ASP A 346 0.97 3.72 33.19
C ASP A 346 -0.49 3.65 32.72
N ALA A 347 -1.09 2.45 32.70
CA ALA A 347 -2.51 2.29 32.41
C ALA A 347 -3.39 3.06 33.40
N LEU A 348 -3.09 3.00 34.70
CA LEU A 348 -3.80 3.77 35.74
C LEU A 348 -3.62 5.28 35.55
N LYS A 349 -2.40 5.76 35.23
CA LYS A 349 -2.17 7.18 34.93
C LYS A 349 -3.08 7.65 33.78
N GLN A 350 -3.18 6.85 32.72
CA GLN A 350 -4.05 7.20 31.58
C GLN A 350 -5.53 7.17 31.96
N LEU A 351 -5.99 6.15 32.67
CA LEU A 351 -7.39 6.06 33.08
C LEU A 351 -7.80 7.21 34.00
N ASN A 352 -6.96 7.57 34.97
CA ASN A 352 -7.19 8.71 35.85
C ASN A 352 -7.21 10.04 35.10
N LEU A 353 -6.34 10.21 34.09
CA LEU A 353 -6.38 11.36 33.20
C LEU A 353 -7.72 11.42 32.44
N GLY A 354 -8.18 10.29 31.89
CA GLY A 354 -9.50 10.20 31.23
C GLY A 354 -10.64 10.55 32.18
N LEU A 355 -10.63 10.02 33.40
CA LEU A 355 -11.65 10.26 34.42
C LEU A 355 -11.70 11.74 34.83
N LYS A 356 -10.56 12.44 34.89
CA LYS A 356 -10.53 13.89 35.16
C LYS A 356 -11.36 14.69 34.15
N HIS A 357 -11.43 14.23 32.90
CA HIS A 357 -12.21 14.88 31.84
C HIS A 357 -13.67 14.42 31.80
N THR A 358 -13.96 13.20 32.25
CA THR A 358 -15.32 12.63 32.32
C THR A 358 -15.55 11.93 33.67
N PRO A 359 -15.76 12.67 34.78
CA PRO A 359 -15.73 12.11 36.14
C PRO A 359 -16.77 11.03 36.43
N GLU A 360 -17.86 11.01 35.67
CA GLU A 360 -18.98 10.08 35.87
C GLU A 360 -18.91 8.85 34.93
N ASP A 361 -17.84 8.70 34.13
CA ASP A 361 -17.72 7.59 33.19
C ASP A 361 -17.49 6.25 33.91
N GLN A 362 -18.59 5.50 34.05
CA GLN A 362 -18.63 4.20 34.70
C GLN A 362 -17.72 3.15 34.03
N ASN A 363 -17.42 3.29 32.74
CA ASN A 363 -16.52 2.35 32.06
C ASN A 363 -15.07 2.58 32.49
N ILE A 364 -14.68 3.84 32.68
CA ILE A 364 -13.34 4.20 33.17
C ILE A 364 -13.18 3.79 34.62
N ILE A 365 -14.16 4.10 35.48
CA ILE A 365 -14.14 3.74 36.91
C ILE A 365 -13.96 2.23 37.08
N LYS A 366 -14.80 1.41 36.45
CA LYS A 366 -14.69 -0.06 36.50
C LYS A 366 -13.35 -0.57 35.96
N LYS A 367 -12.77 0.13 34.98
CA LYS A 367 -11.46 -0.25 34.42
C LYS A 367 -10.33 0.10 35.38
N ILE A 368 -10.40 1.20 36.11
CA ILE A 368 -9.45 1.56 37.17
C ILE A 368 -9.44 0.47 38.25
N GLU A 369 -10.60 0.14 38.81
CA GLU A 369 -10.75 -0.92 39.83
C GLU A 369 -10.14 -2.25 39.36
N TYR A 370 -10.40 -2.62 38.09
CA TYR A 370 -9.81 -3.81 37.50
C TYR A 370 -8.28 -3.75 37.46
N VAL A 371 -7.69 -2.64 36.99
CA VAL A 371 -6.23 -2.51 36.87
C VAL A 371 -5.56 -2.42 38.24
N GLU A 372 -6.17 -1.76 39.23
CA GLU A 372 -5.69 -1.75 40.62
C GLU A 372 -5.62 -3.17 41.19
N SER A 373 -6.61 -4.01 40.90
CA SER A 373 -6.58 -5.43 41.28
C SER A 373 -5.43 -6.21 40.63
N LEU A 374 -4.99 -5.83 39.43
CA LEU A 374 -3.83 -6.44 38.76
C LEU A 374 -2.52 -6.02 39.42
N VAL A 375 -2.40 -4.73 39.79
CA VAL A 375 -1.24 -4.20 40.50
C VAL A 375 -1.06 -4.90 41.84
N GLU A 376 -2.13 -5.11 42.61
CA GLU A 376 -2.02 -5.78 43.90
C GLU A 376 -1.61 -7.26 43.74
N LYS A 377 -2.21 -7.96 42.77
CA LYS A 377 -1.80 -9.34 42.44
C LYS A 377 -0.33 -9.45 42.05
N GLU A 378 0.20 -8.47 41.33
CA GLU A 378 1.62 -8.43 40.96
C GLU A 378 2.51 -8.21 42.19
N LYS A 379 2.16 -7.29 43.08
CA LYS A 379 2.86 -7.07 44.36
C LYS A 379 2.86 -8.33 45.23
N GLU A 380 1.74 -9.02 45.35
CA GLU A 380 1.65 -10.29 46.09
C GLU A 380 2.54 -11.37 45.47
N LYS A 381 2.57 -11.47 44.13
CA LYS A 381 3.43 -12.42 43.43
C LYS A 381 4.90 -12.11 43.66
N GLN A 382 5.29 -10.84 43.60
CA GLN A 382 6.66 -10.40 43.90
C GLN A 382 7.06 -10.72 45.34
N LYS A 383 6.20 -10.42 46.33
CA LYS A 383 6.40 -10.79 47.75
C LYS A 383 6.62 -12.29 47.93
N LYS A 384 5.77 -13.14 47.33
CA LYS A 384 5.89 -14.61 47.38
C LYS A 384 7.16 -15.14 46.69
N THR A 385 7.60 -14.46 45.63
CA THR A 385 8.82 -14.83 44.92
C THR A 385 10.03 -14.48 45.77
N MET A 386 10.08 -13.28 46.34
CA MET A 386 11.14 -12.85 47.25
C MET A 386 11.22 -13.76 48.49
N SER A 387 10.09 -14.13 49.11
CA SER A 387 10.13 -15.00 50.30
C SER A 387 10.75 -16.37 50.02
N ARG A 388 10.53 -16.94 48.82
CA ARG A 388 11.16 -18.21 48.39
C ARG A 388 12.66 -18.10 48.06
N PHE A 389 13.20 -16.89 47.86
CA PHE A 389 14.63 -16.69 47.65
C PHE A 389 15.42 -16.59 48.97
N PHE A 390 14.73 -16.37 50.09
CA PHE A 390 15.32 -16.25 51.43
C PHE A 390 14.98 -17.45 52.34
N GLU A 391 14.28 -18.46 51.81
CA GLU A 391 14.15 -19.82 52.35
C GLU A 391 15.16 -20.73 51.65
#